data_AF-A0A1V5Y7I0-F1
#
_entry.id   AF-A0A1V5Y7I0-F1
#
_cell.length_a   1.000
_cell.length_b   1.000
_cell.length_c   1.000
_cell.angle_alpha   90.00
_cell.angle_beta   90.00
_cell.angle_gamma   90.00
#
_symmetry.space_group_name_H-M   'P 1'
#
loop_
_entity.id
_entity.type
_entity.pdbx_description
1 polymer ?
#
loop_
_entity_poly.entity_id
_entity_poly.type
_entity_poly.pdbx_seq_one_letter_code
_entity_poly.pdbx_strand_id
1 'polypeptide(L)'
;MSILDRAINRAVNRGVSRAVDHAVDKAVSNQVDKVFSKSEVQQPQQQAVQQEIIRPGDRTASSFNRNMEPVAQNFANAFAGFGAMANMAAQQQAEASGMVMCPACGTPNKKELKFCGNCGNKMERPNVSCASCGFENSFGTRFCGNCGAKLQAEPEQKTGFCSNCGQENEPGTKFCGSCGSRL
;
A
#
# COMPACT_ATOMS: atom_id res chain seq x y z
N MET A 1 -45.04 -2.47 24.07
CA MET A 1 -44.76 -2.73 22.64
C MET A 1 -45.35 -4.07 22.26
N SER A 2 -46.46 -4.06 21.53
CA SER A 2 -47.18 -5.27 21.14
C SER A 2 -46.34 -6.10 20.16
N ILE A 3 -46.66 -7.39 20.02
CA ILE A 3 -46.03 -8.27 19.02
C ILE A 3 -46.24 -7.71 17.60
N LEU A 4 -47.38 -7.03 17.40
CA LEU A 4 -47.74 -6.36 16.16
C LEU A 4 -46.80 -5.19 15.83
N ASP A 5 -46.47 -4.35 16.81
CA ASP A 5 -45.54 -3.22 16.62
C ASP A 5 -44.15 -3.68 16.19
N ARG A 6 -43.66 -4.79 16.75
CA ARG A 6 -42.37 -5.39 16.37
C ARG A 6 -42.40 -6.03 14.99
N ALA A 7 -43.55 -6.52 14.53
CA ALA A 7 -43.71 -7.09 13.19
C ALA A 7 -43.74 -5.98 12.13
N ILE A 8 -44.48 -4.89 12.40
CA ILE A 8 -44.56 -3.72 11.53
C ILE A 8 -43.19 -3.07 11.37
N ASN A 9 -42.48 -2.80 12.47
CA ASN A 9 -41.14 -2.21 12.41
C ASN A 9 -40.14 -3.06 11.63
N ARG A 10 -40.20 -4.40 11.74
CA ARG A 10 -39.35 -5.30 10.95
C ARG A 10 -39.73 -5.33 9.46
N ALA A 11 -41.00 -5.17 9.13
CA ALA A 11 -41.44 -5.09 7.73
C ALA A 11 -40.98 -3.78 7.09
N VAL A 12 -41.20 -2.66 7.78
CA VAL A 12 -40.80 -1.32 7.31
C VAL A 12 -39.29 -1.23 7.13
N ASN A 13 -38.50 -1.61 8.14
CA ASN A 13 -37.04 -1.52 8.04
C ASN A 13 -36.48 -2.37 6.90
N ARG A 14 -37.00 -3.60 6.69
CA ARG A 14 -36.56 -4.45 5.57
C ARG A 14 -36.96 -3.88 4.20
N GLY A 15 -38.12 -3.23 4.10
CA GLY A 15 -38.56 -2.57 2.87
C GLY A 15 -37.69 -1.36 2.53
N VAL A 16 -37.42 -0.52 3.53
CA VAL A 16 -36.58 0.68 3.38
C VAL A 16 -35.14 0.31 3.01
N SER A 17 -34.52 -0.65 3.71
CA SER A 17 -33.14 -1.07 3.38
C SER A 17 -33.01 -1.54 1.94
N ARG A 18 -33.89 -2.44 1.47
CA ARG A 18 -33.83 -2.93 0.08
C ARG A 18 -34.04 -1.84 -0.96
N ALA A 19 -34.92 -0.87 -0.68
CA ALA A 19 -35.17 0.23 -1.60
C ALA A 19 -33.97 1.18 -1.67
N VAL A 20 -33.34 1.47 -0.54
CA VAL A 20 -32.14 2.30 -0.45
C VAL A 20 -30.96 1.61 -1.13
N ASP A 21 -30.70 0.35 -0.82
CA ASP A 21 -29.59 -0.42 -1.41
C ASP A 21 -29.71 -0.47 -2.93
N HIS A 22 -30.90 -0.77 -3.46
CA HIS A 22 -31.11 -0.82 -4.91
C HIS A 22 -30.96 0.55 -5.59
N ALA A 23 -31.39 1.63 -4.93
CA ALA A 23 -31.23 2.98 -5.45
C ALA A 23 -29.77 3.44 -5.46
N VAL A 24 -29.01 3.11 -4.41
CA VAL A 24 -27.58 3.45 -4.29
C VAL A 24 -26.77 2.66 -5.31
N ASP A 25 -26.97 1.35 -5.44
CA ASP A 25 -26.22 0.52 -6.40
C ASP A 25 -26.41 0.99 -7.84
N LYS A 26 -27.66 1.35 -8.21
CA LYS A 26 -27.97 1.86 -9.56
C LYS A 26 -27.34 3.22 -9.80
N ALA A 27 -27.31 4.11 -8.79
CA ALA A 27 -26.70 5.42 -8.91
C ALA A 27 -25.18 5.34 -9.02
N VAL A 28 -24.54 4.48 -8.23
CA VAL A 28 -23.08 4.28 -8.25
C VAL A 28 -22.63 3.66 -9.57
N SER A 29 -23.30 2.60 -10.04
CA SER A 29 -22.94 1.91 -11.28
C SER A 29 -22.94 2.86 -12.48
N ASN A 30 -23.98 3.71 -12.61
CA ASN A 30 -24.07 4.71 -13.67
C ASN A 30 -22.98 5.79 -13.63
N GLN A 31 -22.40 6.08 -12.46
CA GLN A 31 -21.30 7.04 -12.31
C GLN A 31 -19.95 6.38 -12.61
N VAL A 32 -19.77 5.14 -12.15
CA VAL A 32 -18.58 4.32 -12.41
C VAL A 32 -18.34 4.18 -13.92
N ASP A 33 -19.36 3.80 -14.69
CA ASP A 33 -19.23 3.61 -16.15
C ASP A 33 -18.86 4.90 -16.91
N LYS A 34 -19.30 6.05 -16.41
CA LYS A 34 -18.95 7.37 -16.99
C LYS A 34 -17.50 7.78 -16.70
N VAL A 35 -16.92 7.30 -15.61
CA VAL A 35 -15.52 7.58 -15.26
C VAL A 35 -14.59 6.68 -16.07
N PHE A 36 -14.92 5.40 -16.22
CA PHE A 36 -14.07 4.44 -16.96
C PHE A 36 -14.08 4.66 -18.48
N SER A 37 -15.13 5.23 -19.05
CA SER A 37 -15.20 5.57 -20.49
C SER A 37 -14.39 6.82 -20.87
N LYS A 38 -13.88 7.59 -19.90
CA LYS A 38 -13.12 8.83 -20.15
C LYS A 38 -11.60 8.67 -20.01
N SER A 39 -11.13 7.51 -19.59
CA SER A 39 -9.71 7.16 -19.48
C SER A 39 -9.28 6.33 -20.68
N GLU A 40 -9.19 6.98 -21.84
CA GLU A 40 -8.48 6.46 -23.00
C GLU A 40 -6.99 6.33 -22.64
N VAL A 41 -6.53 5.08 -22.53
CA VAL A 41 -5.15 4.73 -22.20
C VAL A 41 -4.28 5.07 -23.41
N GLN A 42 -3.61 6.22 -23.37
CA GLN A 42 -2.55 6.55 -24.33
C GLN A 42 -1.36 5.62 -24.08
N GLN A 43 -1.19 4.60 -24.93
CA GLN A 43 -0.01 3.73 -24.95
C GLN A 43 1.23 4.58 -25.29
N PRO A 44 2.30 4.57 -24.47
CA PRO A 44 3.56 5.17 -24.87
C PRO A 44 4.25 4.26 -25.89
N GLN A 45 4.47 4.79 -27.10
CA GLN A 45 5.19 4.13 -28.17
C GLN A 45 6.65 3.92 -27.76
N GLN A 46 7.05 2.66 -27.61
CA GLN A 46 8.47 2.28 -27.52
C GLN A 46 9.12 2.48 -28.89
N GLN A 47 9.84 3.58 -29.06
CA GLN A 47 10.81 3.70 -30.16
C GLN A 47 12.21 3.39 -29.63
N ALA A 48 12.85 2.48 -30.35
CA ALA A 48 14.07 1.79 -30.01
C ALA A 48 15.25 2.74 -29.72
N VAL A 49 15.88 2.55 -28.56
CA VAL A 49 17.20 3.11 -28.27
C VAL A 49 18.23 2.17 -28.90
N GLN A 50 18.74 2.53 -30.07
CA GLN A 50 19.91 1.87 -30.65
C GLN A 50 21.13 2.32 -29.83
N GLN A 51 21.69 1.41 -29.03
CA GLN A 51 22.96 1.62 -28.35
C GLN A 51 24.09 1.39 -29.36
N GLU A 52 24.71 2.47 -29.85
CA GLU A 52 26.02 2.37 -30.48
C GLU A 52 27.06 1.99 -29.43
N ILE A 53 27.65 0.81 -29.62
CA ILE A 53 28.75 0.27 -28.82
C ILE A 53 30.01 1.10 -29.14
N ILE A 54 30.43 2.00 -28.24
CA ILE A 54 31.74 2.66 -28.34
C ILE A 54 32.83 1.63 -28.02
N ARG A 55 33.71 1.35 -28.99
CA ARG A 55 34.94 0.54 -28.80
C ARG A 55 36.07 1.44 -28.28
N PRO A 56 36.85 1.02 -27.27
CA PRO A 56 38.01 1.78 -26.80
C PRO A 56 39.22 1.47 -27.68
N GLY A 57 39.62 2.44 -28.50
CA GLY A 57 40.82 2.32 -29.31
C GLY A 57 40.96 3.51 -30.24
N ASP A 58 41.54 4.60 -29.74
CA ASP A 58 42.83 5.07 -30.24
C ASP A 58 43.19 6.43 -29.64
N ARG A 59 44.42 6.48 -29.11
CA ARG A 59 45.08 7.70 -28.70
C ARG A 59 45.61 8.37 -29.96
N THR A 60 45.16 9.59 -30.26
CA THR A 60 46.04 10.58 -30.86
C THR A 60 45.71 11.96 -30.29
N ALA A 61 46.57 12.40 -29.38
CA ALA A 61 46.73 13.82 -29.11
C ALA A 61 47.30 14.51 -30.35
N SER A 62 46.97 15.80 -30.49
CA SER A 62 47.59 16.81 -31.37
C SER A 62 46.90 17.03 -32.73
N SER A 63 46.01 18.04 -32.81
CA SER A 63 46.23 19.30 -33.57
C SER A 63 44.91 19.98 -33.94
N PHE A 64 44.91 21.33 -33.91
CA PHE A 64 43.84 22.29 -34.28
C PHE A 64 42.69 22.41 -33.26
N ASN A 65 42.38 23.55 -32.64
CA ASN A 65 42.69 24.96 -32.90
C ASN A 65 42.54 25.73 -31.56
N ARG A 66 43.51 26.58 -31.20
CA ARG A 66 43.38 27.55 -30.09
C ARG A 66 42.69 28.80 -30.63
N ASN A 67 41.36 28.91 -30.46
CA ASN A 67 40.66 30.20 -30.42
C ASN A 67 39.17 29.97 -30.11
N MET A 68 38.76 30.20 -28.85
CA MET A 68 37.53 30.90 -28.44
C MET A 68 37.17 30.57 -26.98
N GLU A 69 37.61 31.43 -26.07
CA GLU A 69 36.78 31.86 -24.93
C GLU A 69 36.64 33.39 -25.07
N PRO A 70 35.48 34.01 -24.78
CA PRO A 70 34.66 33.66 -23.63
C PRO A 70 33.16 33.61 -23.95
N VAL A 71 32.59 32.40 -23.98
CA VAL A 71 31.13 32.20 -23.83
C VAL A 71 30.87 31.34 -22.59
N ALA A 72 31.67 31.50 -21.53
CA ALA A 72 31.50 30.79 -20.27
C ALA A 72 30.55 31.54 -19.29
N GLN A 73 30.23 32.81 -19.54
CA GLN A 73 29.45 33.63 -18.60
C GLN A 73 27.92 33.56 -18.82
N ASN A 74 27.46 33.21 -20.03
CA ASN A 74 26.02 33.12 -20.33
C ASN A 74 25.39 31.74 -20.07
N PHE A 75 26.18 30.68 -19.84
CA PHE A 75 25.65 29.34 -19.51
C PHE A 75 25.48 29.08 -18.00
N ALA A 76 26.14 29.87 -17.13
CA ALA A 76 25.97 29.76 -15.68
C ALA A 76 24.56 30.21 -15.21
N ASN A 77 23.97 31.22 -15.87
CA ASN A 77 22.67 31.77 -15.47
C ASN A 77 21.46 31.00 -16.06
N ALA A 78 21.68 30.05 -16.98
CA ALA A 78 20.60 29.23 -17.55
C ALA A 78 20.36 27.91 -16.77
N PHE A 79 21.32 27.47 -15.94
CA PHE A 79 21.19 26.24 -15.13
C PHE A 79 20.77 26.49 -13.67
N ALA A 80 20.82 27.73 -13.17
CA ALA A 80 20.42 28.05 -11.79
C ALA A 80 18.89 28.10 -11.57
N GLY A 81 18.09 28.19 -12.63
CA GLY A 81 16.63 28.31 -12.53
C GLY A 81 15.85 26.99 -12.49
N PHE A 82 16.42 25.88 -12.96
CA PHE A 82 15.70 24.60 -13.09
C PHE A 82 15.89 23.64 -11.90
N GLY A 83 16.96 23.79 -11.11
CA GLY A 83 17.27 22.87 -10.00
C GLY A 83 16.37 23.02 -8.76
N ALA A 84 15.71 24.16 -8.58
CA ALA A 84 14.91 24.44 -7.38
C ALA A 84 13.50 23.81 -7.41
N MET A 85 13.00 23.34 -8.56
CA MET A 85 11.65 22.76 -8.66
C MET A 85 11.62 21.22 -8.62
N ALA A 86 12.75 20.54 -8.88
CA ALA A 86 12.80 19.07 -8.90
C ALA A 86 12.67 18.41 -7.52
N ASN A 87 13.02 19.12 -6.43
CA ASN A 87 13.00 18.56 -5.07
C ASN A 87 11.64 18.67 -4.34
N MET A 88 10.62 19.30 -4.93
CA MET A 88 9.33 19.51 -4.25
C MET A 88 8.27 18.45 -4.59
N ALA A 89 8.46 17.67 -5.66
CA ALA A 89 7.48 16.65 -6.10
C ALA A 89 7.73 15.24 -5.52
N ALA A 90 8.94 14.95 -5.02
CA ALA A 90 9.30 13.61 -4.53
C ALA A 90 8.85 13.33 -3.07
N GLN A 91 8.41 14.35 -2.32
CA GLN A 91 8.04 14.19 -0.90
C GLN A 91 6.55 13.85 -0.67
N GLN A 92 5.70 13.90 -1.68
CA GLN A 92 4.23 13.76 -1.51
C GLN A 92 3.67 12.35 -1.75
N GLN A 93 4.49 11.36 -2.10
CA GLN A 93 4.02 10.01 -2.48
C GLN A 93 4.29 8.92 -1.43
N ALA A 94 4.26 9.27 -0.13
CA ALA A 94 4.32 8.31 0.99
C ALA A 94 2.97 8.11 1.71
N GLU A 95 1.86 8.65 1.20
CA GLU A 95 0.52 8.53 1.79
C GLU A 95 -0.36 7.51 1.06
N ALA A 96 0.16 6.31 0.79
CA ALA A 96 -0.67 5.18 0.34
C ALA A 96 -0.65 4.07 1.40
N SER A 97 -1.84 3.69 1.88
CA SER A 97 -2.18 2.56 2.79
C SER A 97 -2.44 2.91 4.25
N GLY A 98 -3.25 3.93 4.50
CA GLY A 98 -3.69 4.34 5.83
C GLY A 98 -4.88 3.60 6.42
N MET A 99 -5.26 2.40 5.97
CA MET A 99 -6.42 1.69 6.52
C MET A 99 -6.01 0.66 7.58
N VAL A 100 -6.75 0.62 8.68
CA VAL A 100 -6.66 -0.37 9.76
C VAL A 100 -8.02 -1.01 9.96
N MET A 101 -8.04 -2.32 10.13
CA MET A 101 -9.28 -3.03 10.47
C MET A 101 -9.58 -2.84 11.94
N CYS A 102 -10.84 -2.55 12.27
CA CYS A 102 -11.27 -2.49 13.65
C CYS A 102 -11.16 -3.88 14.31
N PRO A 103 -10.47 -4.03 15.45
CA PRO A 103 -10.32 -5.32 16.12
C PRO A 103 -11.64 -5.85 16.69
N ALA A 104 -12.63 -4.97 16.92
CA ALA A 104 -13.92 -5.36 17.49
C ALA A 104 -14.98 -5.76 16.44
N CYS A 105 -15.01 -5.09 15.28
CA CYS A 105 -16.06 -5.29 14.27
C CYS A 105 -15.55 -5.55 12.85
N GLY A 106 -14.24 -5.51 12.61
CA GLY A 106 -13.63 -5.76 11.31
C GLY A 106 -13.78 -4.62 10.29
N THR A 107 -14.50 -3.54 10.60
CA THR A 107 -14.68 -2.42 9.65
C THR A 107 -13.33 -1.75 9.33
N PRO A 108 -13.03 -1.48 8.05
CA PRO A 108 -11.86 -0.69 7.67
C PRO A 108 -12.02 0.77 8.12
N ASN A 109 -11.01 1.29 8.80
CA ASN A 109 -10.98 2.65 9.36
C ASN A 109 -9.66 3.33 8.98
N LYS A 110 -9.63 4.67 8.94
CA LYS A 110 -8.36 5.40 8.75
C LYS A 110 -7.47 5.25 9.98
N LYS A 111 -6.15 5.16 9.78
CA LYS A 111 -5.10 4.99 10.80
C LYS A 111 -5.06 6.08 11.87
N GLU A 112 -5.62 7.25 11.57
CA GLU A 112 -5.67 8.42 12.47
C GLU A 112 -6.91 8.46 13.37
N LEU A 113 -7.93 7.63 13.11
CA LEU A 113 -9.16 7.65 13.90
C LEU A 113 -8.88 7.12 15.31
N LYS A 114 -9.31 7.88 16.33
CA LYS A 114 -9.24 7.48 17.74
C LYS A 114 -10.30 6.42 18.09
N PHE A 115 -11.40 6.39 17.34
CA PHE A 115 -12.53 5.47 17.52
C PHE A 115 -12.98 4.92 16.17
N CYS A 116 -13.54 3.72 16.18
CA CYS A 116 -14.12 3.10 15.00
C CYS A 116 -15.38 3.85 14.57
N GLY A 117 -15.47 4.26 13.30
CA GLY A 117 -16.65 4.96 12.78
C GLY A 117 -17.93 4.12 12.70
N ASN A 118 -17.83 2.79 12.86
CA ASN A 118 -18.97 1.88 12.83
C ASN A 118 -19.40 1.42 14.24
N CYS A 119 -18.48 0.90 15.06
CA CYS A 119 -18.83 0.34 16.37
C CYS A 119 -18.44 1.23 17.57
N GLY A 120 -17.75 2.35 17.36
CA GLY A 120 -17.30 3.24 18.44
C GLY A 120 -16.13 2.71 19.27
N ASN A 121 -15.62 1.50 19.01
CA ASN A 121 -14.50 0.95 19.77
C ASN A 121 -13.24 1.81 19.62
N LYS A 122 -12.47 1.94 20.70
CA LYS A 122 -11.22 2.70 20.70
C LYS A 122 -10.21 2.05 19.73
N MET A 123 -9.64 2.85 18.84
CA MET A 123 -8.70 2.42 17.81
C MET A 123 -7.24 2.77 18.17
N GLU A 124 -6.98 3.08 19.45
CA GLU A 124 -5.63 3.31 19.94
C GLU A 124 -4.76 2.10 19.64
N ARG A 125 -3.74 2.33 18.82
CA ARG A 125 -2.73 1.33 18.51
C ARG A 125 -1.86 1.18 19.77
N PRO A 126 -1.88 0.04 20.47
CA PRO A 126 -1.07 -0.13 21.66
C PRO A 126 0.41 -0.01 21.27
N ASN A 127 1.16 0.88 21.91
CA ASN A 127 2.60 0.90 21.77
C ASN A 127 3.18 -0.45 22.24
N VAL A 128 4.22 -0.92 21.57
CA VAL A 128 4.93 -2.15 21.91
C VAL A 128 6.24 -1.77 22.58
N SER A 129 6.36 -2.09 23.87
CA SER A 129 7.61 -1.93 24.61
C SER A 129 8.61 -3.01 24.20
N CYS A 130 9.84 -2.61 23.92
CA CYS A 130 10.90 -3.54 23.54
C CYS A 130 11.32 -4.39 24.74
N ALA A 131 11.23 -5.72 24.62
CA ALA A 131 11.68 -6.64 25.67
C ALA A 131 13.18 -6.51 25.97
N SER A 132 14.00 -6.16 24.96
CA SER A 132 15.46 -6.06 25.12
C SER A 132 15.95 -4.74 25.75
N CYS A 133 15.24 -3.62 25.58
CA CYS A 133 15.73 -2.31 26.01
C CYS A 133 14.67 -1.39 26.63
N GLY A 134 13.42 -1.82 26.72
CA GLY A 134 12.30 -1.07 27.30
C GLY A 134 11.75 0.07 26.44
N PHE A 135 12.35 0.39 25.29
CA PHE A 135 11.90 1.49 24.44
C PHE A 135 10.49 1.25 23.88
N GLU A 136 9.61 2.26 23.94
CA GLU A 136 8.27 2.19 23.36
C GLU A 136 8.32 2.39 21.84
N ASN A 137 7.83 1.40 21.10
CA ASN A 137 7.76 1.45 19.65
C ASN A 137 6.31 1.49 19.19
N SER A 138 6.06 2.11 18.04
CA SER A 138 4.72 2.12 17.45
C SER A 138 4.28 0.72 17.06
N PHE A 139 2.99 0.43 17.24
CA PHE A 139 2.38 -0.82 16.80
C PHE A 139 2.66 -1.12 15.32
N GLY A 140 3.08 -2.34 15.02
CA GLY A 140 3.40 -2.79 13.65
C GLY A 140 4.86 -2.60 13.23
N THR A 141 5.71 -2.03 14.08
CA THR A 141 7.16 -2.02 13.85
C THR A 141 7.74 -3.43 14.03
N ARG A 142 8.57 -3.87 13.07
CA ARG A 142 9.21 -5.21 13.11
C ARG A 142 10.43 -5.23 14.04
N PHE A 143 11.10 -4.09 14.16
CA PHE A 143 12.34 -3.90 14.90
C PHE A 143 12.24 -2.68 15.81
N CYS A 144 12.97 -2.71 16.92
CA CYS A 144 13.08 -1.60 17.84
C CYS A 144 13.89 -0.45 17.24
N GLY A 145 13.33 0.76 17.26
CA GLY A 145 14.01 1.96 16.78
C GLY A 145 15.21 2.40 17.63
N ASN A 146 15.35 1.89 18.85
CA ASN A 146 16.46 2.23 19.76
C ASN A 146 17.59 1.18 19.73
N CYS A 147 17.27 -0.11 19.86
CA CYS A 147 18.29 -1.17 19.96
C CYS A 147 18.33 -2.15 18.78
N GLY A 148 17.42 -2.05 17.81
CA GLY A 148 17.34 -2.96 16.66
C GLY A 148 16.77 -4.34 16.96
N ALA A 149 16.42 -4.66 18.21
CA ALA A 149 15.81 -5.95 18.57
C ALA A 149 14.47 -6.18 17.85
N LYS A 150 14.20 -7.42 17.44
CA LYS A 150 12.91 -7.80 16.83
C LYS A 150 11.78 -7.69 17.86
N LEU A 151 10.70 -7.00 17.51
CA LEU A 151 9.55 -6.76 18.40
C LEU A 151 8.36 -7.68 18.12
N GLN A 152 8.21 -8.11 16.88
CA GLN A 152 7.24 -9.12 16.50
C GLN A 152 7.90 -10.48 16.64
N ALA A 153 7.38 -11.32 17.54
CA ALA A 153 7.46 -12.74 17.33
C ALA A 153 6.81 -13.00 15.97
N GLU A 154 7.54 -13.59 15.02
CA GLU A 154 6.90 -14.19 13.86
C GLU A 154 5.73 -15.03 14.37
N PRO A 155 4.56 -15.02 13.69
CA PRO A 155 3.47 -15.91 14.10
C PRO A 155 4.10 -17.29 14.19
N GLU A 156 4.18 -17.86 15.40
CA GLU A 156 4.77 -19.17 15.62
C GLU A 156 4.02 -20.11 14.70
N GLN A 157 4.63 -20.41 13.56
CA GLN A 157 4.02 -21.27 12.58
C GLN A 157 4.12 -22.64 13.22
N LYS A 158 3.05 -23.04 13.90
CA LYS A 158 2.99 -24.35 14.53
C LYS A 158 3.01 -25.38 13.41
N THR A 159 3.99 -26.28 13.47
CA THR A 159 3.98 -27.51 12.68
C THR A 159 2.67 -28.23 12.94
N GLY A 160 2.02 -28.70 11.88
CA GLY A 160 0.71 -29.35 11.95
C GLY A 160 0.82 -30.79 11.47
N PHE A 161 0.40 -31.74 12.31
CA PHE A 161 0.14 -33.10 11.85
C PHE A 161 -1.14 -33.12 11.04
N CYS A 162 -1.11 -33.81 9.90
CA CYS A 162 -2.28 -33.98 9.06
C CYS A 162 -3.33 -34.84 9.78
N SER A 163 -4.53 -34.30 10.03
CA SER A 163 -5.63 -35.04 10.65
C SER A 163 -6.15 -36.23 9.82
N ASN A 164 -5.79 -36.30 8.53
CA ASN A 164 -6.22 -37.38 7.63
C ASN A 164 -5.20 -38.53 7.59
N CYS A 165 -3.92 -38.24 7.30
CA CYS A 165 -2.89 -39.27 7.13
C CYS A 165 -1.82 -39.30 8.23
N GLY A 166 -1.86 -38.38 9.20
CA GLY A 166 -0.90 -38.30 10.29
C GLY A 166 0.50 -37.75 9.91
N GLN A 167 0.74 -37.43 8.63
CA GLN A 167 2.00 -36.86 8.17
C GLN A 167 2.29 -35.54 8.90
N GLU A 168 3.53 -35.36 9.37
CA GLU A 168 4.02 -34.06 9.82
C GLU A 168 4.27 -33.16 8.61
N ASN A 169 3.68 -31.96 8.62
CA ASN A 169 3.85 -31.00 7.54
C ASN A 169 4.54 -29.73 8.05
N GLU A 170 5.33 -29.13 7.15
CA GLU A 170 6.06 -27.90 7.45
C GLU A 170 5.12 -26.75 7.82
N PRO A 171 5.55 -25.83 8.68
CA PRO A 171 4.72 -24.71 9.09
C PRO A 171 4.30 -23.84 7.89
N GLY A 172 3.05 -23.38 7.89
CA GLY A 172 2.51 -22.54 6.83
C GLY A 172 2.06 -23.30 5.57
N THR A 173 2.18 -24.62 5.52
CA THR A 173 1.61 -25.44 4.44
C THR A 173 0.07 -25.45 4.51
N LYS A 174 -0.61 -25.17 3.39
CA LYS A 174 -2.08 -25.15 3.30
C LYS A 174 -2.69 -26.54 3.06
N PHE A 175 -1.88 -27.45 2.52
CA PHE A 175 -2.29 -28.79 2.12
C PHE A 175 -1.19 -29.76 2.53
N CYS A 176 -1.59 -30.99 2.86
CA CYS A 176 -0.67 -32.05 3.22
C CYS A 176 0.14 -32.50 2.00
N GLY A 177 1.47 -32.55 2.15
CA GLY A 177 2.37 -33.01 1.09
C GLY A 177 2.26 -34.51 0.77
N SER A 178 1.66 -35.30 1.67
CA SER A 178 1.50 -36.75 1.50
C SER A 178 0.15 -37.13 0.88
N CYS A 179 -0.96 -36.62 1.42
CA CYS A 179 -2.32 -37.02 0.99
C CYS A 179 -3.13 -35.90 0.31
N GLY A 180 -2.60 -34.67 0.23
CA GLY A 180 -3.27 -33.53 -0.40
C GLY A 180 -4.46 -32.94 0.37
N SER A 181 -4.80 -33.47 1.54
CA SER A 181 -5.88 -32.90 2.36
C SER A 181 -5.51 -31.53 2.92
N ARG A 182 -6.50 -30.67 3.15
CA ARG A 182 -6.27 -29.37 3.81
C ARG A 182 -5.82 -29.59 5.27
N LEU A 183 -4.84 -28.80 5.70
CA LEU A 183 -4.28 -28.77 7.06
C LEU A 183 -4.96 -27.70 7.92
#